data_AF-A0A538B506-F1
#
_entry.id   AF-A0A538B506-F1
#
_cell.length_a   1.000
_cell.length_b   1.000
_cell.length_c   1.000
_cell.angle_alpha   90.00
_cell.angle_beta   90.00
_cell.angle_gamma   90.00
#
_symmetry.space_group_name_H-M   'P 1'
#
loop_
_entity.id
_entity.type
_entity.pdbx_description
1 polymer ?
#
loop_
_entity_poly.entity_id
_entity_poly.type
_entity_poly.pdbx_seq_one_letter_code
_entity_poly.pdbx_strand_id
1 'polypeptide(L)' 'MQGDARITSTDDPCVFEVIGNWSILSGTGAYDDLHGTGSIDESFNACTGTVEGIWQGNAHFD' A
#
# COMPACT_ATOMS: atom_id res chain seq x y z
N MET A 1 8.37 -6.09 -3.85
CA MET A 1 7.01 -5.99 -3.28
C MET A 1 6.03 -5.90 -4.43
N GLN A 2 4.90 -6.59 -4.34
CA GLN A 2 3.76 -6.40 -5.23
C GLN A 2 2.56 -6.02 -4.39
N GLY A 3 1.74 -5.10 -4.89
CA GLY A 3 0.47 -4.78 -4.28
C GLY A 3 -0.66 -4.83 -5.29
N ASP A 4 -1.83 -5.26 -4.84
CA ASP A 4 -3.10 -5.07 -5.50
C ASP A 4 -3.84 -3.95 -4.77
N ALA A 5 -4.31 -2.95 -5.52
CA ALA A 5 -5.03 -1.83 -4.94
C ALA A 5 -6.25 -1.49 -5.79
N ARG A 6 -7.33 -1.12 -5.11
CA ARG A 6 -8.58 -0.65 -5.69
C ARG A 6 -8.75 0.82 -5.39
N ILE A 7 -9.03 1.58 -6.45
CA ILE A 7 -9.33 3.01 -6.37
C ILE A 7 -10.86 3.18 -6.42
N THR A 8 -11.41 3.95 -5.49
CA THR A 8 -12.85 4.25 -5.41
C THR A 8 -13.06 5.76 -5.24
N SER A 9 -14.03 6.32 -5.95
CA SER A 9 -14.45 7.72 -5.76
C SER A 9 -15.20 7.88 -4.44
N THR A 10 -14.94 8.96 -3.72
CA THR A 10 -15.70 9.33 -2.52
C THR A 10 -16.85 10.28 -2.85
N ASP A 11 -17.57 10.73 -1.82
CA ASP A 11 -18.58 11.80 -1.95
C ASP A 11 -17.94 13.18 -2.23
N ASP A 12 -16.66 13.37 -1.90
CA ASP A 12 -15.89 14.53 -2.34
C ASP A 12 -15.33 14.26 -3.75
N PRO A 13 -15.72 15.04 -4.78
CA PRO A 13 -15.28 14.81 -6.16
C PRO A 13 -13.78 15.00 -6.36
N CYS A 14 -13.09 15.65 -5.43
CA CYS A 14 -11.64 15.80 -5.44
C CYS A 14 -10.92 14.61 -4.81
N VAL A 15 -11.59 13.75 -4.03
CA VAL A 15 -10.96 12.71 -3.21
C VAL A 15 -11.27 11.31 -3.71
N PHE A 16 -10.22 10.52 -3.87
CA PHE A 16 -10.27 9.11 -4.22
C PHE A 16 -9.63 8.29 -3.10
N GLU A 17 -10.30 7.23 -2.66
CA GLU A 17 -9.75 6.26 -1.72
C GLU A 17 -9.03 5.15 -2.48
N VAL A 18 -7.90 4.72 -1.95
CA VAL A 18 -7.09 3.61 -2.46
C VAL A 18 -6.92 2.60 -1.32
N ILE A 19 -7.54 1.44 -1.48
CA ILE A 19 -7.46 0.35 -0.51
C ILE A 19 -6.84 -0.86 -1.20
N GLY A 20 -5.87 -1.49 -0.56
CA GLY A 20 -5.14 -2.59 -1.18
C GLY A 20 -4.40 -3.47 -0.19
N ASN A 21 -3.74 -4.49 -0.73
CA ASN A 21 -2.81 -5.34 0.01
C ASN A 21 -1.46 -5.34 -0.69
N TRP A 22 -0.41 -5.66 0.07
CA TRP A 22 0.93 -5.85 -0.46
C TRP A 22 1.57 -7.12 0.09
N SER A 23 2.52 -7.67 -0.67
CA SER A 23 3.37 -8.77 -0.26
C SER A 23 4.83 -8.54 -0.63
N ILE A 24 5.75 -9.04 0.21
CA ILE A 24 7.17 -9.14 -0.11
C ILE A 24 7.33 -10.32 -1.06
N LEU A 25 7.89 -10.05 -2.25
CA LEU A 25 8.11 -11.08 -3.27
C LEU A 25 9.45 -11.80 -3.07
N SER A 26 10.47 -11.04 -2.70
CA SER A 26 11.83 -11.53 -2.44
C SER A 26 12.62 -10.43 -1.75
N GLY A 27 13.65 -10.81 -1.01
CA GLY A 27 14.75 -9.92 -0.64
C GLY A 27 16.09 -10.44 -1.16
N THR A 28 17.18 -9.81 -0.75
CA THR A 28 18.54 -10.16 -1.17
C THR A 28 19.52 -10.00 -0.01
N GLY A 29 20.65 -10.72 -0.07
CA GLY A 29 21.69 -10.65 0.95
C GLY A 29 21.16 -11.09 2.32
N ALA A 30 21.27 -10.22 3.33
CA ALA A 30 20.73 -10.49 4.66
C ALA A 30 19.20 -10.55 4.74
N TYR A 31 18.50 -10.33 3.62
CA TYR A 31 17.04 -10.33 3.51
C TYR A 31 16.51 -11.37 2.51
N ASP A 32 17.32 -12.33 2.07
CA ASP A 32 16.85 -13.32 1.08
C ASP A 32 15.67 -14.17 1.58
N ASP A 33 15.63 -14.46 2.89
CA ASP A 33 14.53 -15.16 3.56
C ASP A 33 13.43 -14.24 4.11
N LEU A 34 13.50 -12.93 3.81
CA LEU A 34 12.48 -11.98 4.26
C LEU A 34 11.17 -12.19 3.51
N HIS A 35 10.09 -12.34 4.28
CA HIS A 35 8.74 -12.42 3.73
C HIS A 35 7.75 -11.71 4.65
N GLY A 36 6.61 -11.32 4.08
CA GLY A 36 5.67 -10.46 4.78
C GLY A 36 4.53 -9.99 3.89
N THR A 37 3.49 -9.50 4.54
CA THR A 37 2.30 -8.94 3.88
C THR A 37 1.75 -7.79 4.69
N GLY A 38 0.92 -6.98 4.05
CA GLY A 38 0.24 -5.87 4.69
C GLY A 38 -0.88 -5.27 3.86
N SER A 39 -1.39 -4.15 4.35
CA SER A 39 -2.50 -3.40 3.76
C SER A 39 -2.08 -1.98 3.40
N ILE A 40 -2.85 -1.41 2.47
CA ILE A 40 -2.78 -0.03 1.99
C ILE A 40 -4.13 0.61 2.31
N ASP A 41 -4.09 1.76 2.97
CA ASP A 41 -5.22 2.65 3.18
C ASP A 41 -4.76 4.08 2.89
N GLU A 42 -5.04 4.56 1.68
CA GLU A 42 -4.64 5.89 1.21
C GLU A 42 -5.79 6.67 0.63
N SER A 43 -5.60 7.99 0.59
CA SER A 43 -6.44 8.94 -0.11
C SER A 43 -5.59 9.80 -1.03
N PHE A 44 -6.10 10.05 -2.24
CA PHE A 44 -5.52 10.99 -3.20
C PHE A 44 -6.51 12.13 -3.42
N ASN A 45 -6.06 13.35 -3.14
CA ASN A 45 -6.81 14.55 -3.49
C ASN A 45 -6.29 15.10 -4.83
N ALA A 46 -7.08 14.93 -5.89
CA ALA A 46 -6.73 15.33 -7.24
C ALA A 46 -6.71 16.85 -7.46
N CYS A 47 -7.43 17.60 -6.62
CA CYS A 47 -7.52 19.04 -6.73
C CYS A 47 -6.30 19.75 -6.11
N THR A 48 -5.69 19.16 -5.08
CA THR A 48 -4.47 19.66 -4.44
C THR A 48 -3.21 18.92 -4.87
N GLY A 49 -3.36 17.74 -5.50
CA GLY A 49 -2.26 16.87 -5.86
C GLY A 49 -1.59 16.19 -4.65
N THR A 50 -2.29 16.07 -3.53
CA THR A 50 -1.74 15.47 -2.29
C THR A 50 -2.17 14.02 -2.15
N VAL A 51 -1.27 13.20 -1.61
CA VAL A 51 -1.53 11.81 -1.23
C VAL A 51 -1.26 11.67 0.25
N GLU A 52 -2.20 11.11 0.98
CA GLU A 52 -2.07 10.83 2.40
C GLU A 52 -2.58 9.43 2.70
N GLY A 53 -1.85 8.68 3.51
CA GLY A 53 -2.28 7.33 3.88
C GLY A 53 -1.25 6.54 4.66
N ILE A 54 -1.64 5.31 4.97
CA ILE A 54 -0.89 4.39 5.82
C ILE A 54 -0.66 3.08 5.06
N TRP A 55 0.60 2.67 5.02
CA TRP A 55 1.02 1.35 4.60
C TRP A 55 1.51 0.63 5.84
N GLN A 56 0.84 -0.46 6.19
CA GLN A 56 1.16 -1.21 7.40
C GLN A 56 1.16 -2.70 7.11
N GLY A 57 1.97 -3.45 7.84
CA GLY A 57 2.05 -4.90 7.71
C GLY A 57 3.17 -5.47 8.55
N ASN A 58 3.33 -6.78 8.47
CA ASN A 58 4.32 -7.52 9.23
C ASN A 58 5.32 -8.18 8.28
N ALA A 59 6.59 -8.16 8.68
CA ALA A 59 7.67 -8.84 7.99
C ALA A 59 8.47 -9.67 8.99
N HIS A 60 8.94 -10.84 8.54
CA HIS A 60 9.66 -11.81 9.34
C HIS A 60 10.68 -12.58 8.50
N PHE A 61 11.64 -13.17 9.21
CA PHE A 61 12.66 -14.07 8.70
C PHE A 61 12.35 -15.47 9.22
N ASP A 62 12.56 -16.47 8.39
CA ASP A 62 12.57 -17.88 8.77
C ASP A 62 14.00 -18.44 8.79
#